data_AF-A0A355M9H8-F1
#
_entry.id   AF-A0A355M9H8-F1
#
_cell.length_a   1.000
_cell.length_b   1.000
_cell.length_c   1.000
_cell.angle_alpha   90.00
_cell.angle_beta   90.00
_cell.angle_gamma   90.00
#
_symmetry.space_group_name_H-M   'P 1'
#
loop_
_entity.id
_entity.type
_entity.pdbx_description
1 polymer ?
#
loop_
_entity_poly.entity_id
_entity_poly.type
_entity_poly.pdbx_seq_one_letter_code
_entity_poly.pdbx_strand_id
1 'polypeptide(L)'
;MNVQKEFLLRKLTLSGFSKNIVKAFSEVNREEFVLKTDLPYAWSDIALPLGYNSTISQPYTIAFMLKLLELENKQELKILEIGSGCSYVLALLNSMIPNSKLFGIELNEAVGNKSIEKLSGYQNIKILLMDGKNGLPEEAPFDRILVSAAYSSYPYQLTEQLKEGGIIVTPISYSISKIKKIGSACVQEEYPGFTFVPLL
;
A
#
# COMPACT_ATOMS: atom_id res chain seq x y z
N MET A 1 -20.91 -17.68 2.68
CA MET A 1 -20.05 -16.58 3.15
C MET A 1 -18.74 -17.21 3.63
N ASN A 2 -17.58 -16.70 3.23
CA ASN A 2 -16.29 -17.32 3.55
C ASN A 2 -15.95 -17.07 5.04
N VAL A 3 -15.94 -18.11 5.87
CA VAL A 3 -15.73 -18.00 7.34
C VAL A 3 -14.38 -17.37 7.69
N GLN A 4 -13.33 -17.64 6.91
CA GLN A 4 -12.02 -17.03 7.14
C GLN A 4 -12.04 -15.51 6.90
N LYS A 5 -12.78 -15.08 5.87
CA LYS A 5 -12.99 -13.65 5.58
C LYS A 5 -13.69 -12.96 6.75
N GLU A 6 -14.78 -13.53 7.25
CA GLU A 6 -15.50 -12.96 8.41
C GLU A 6 -14.61 -12.83 9.64
N PHE A 7 -13.80 -13.86 9.93
CA PHE A 7 -12.85 -13.85 11.03
C PHE A 7 -11.82 -12.71 10.87
N LEU A 8 -11.25 -12.56 9.67
CA LEU A 8 -10.31 -11.48 9.38
C LEU A 8 -10.96 -10.10 9.58
N LEU A 9 -12.13 -9.87 8.99
CA LEU A 9 -12.83 -8.58 9.10
C LEU A 9 -13.19 -8.24 10.56
N ARG A 10 -13.61 -9.25 11.34
CA ARG A 10 -13.85 -9.09 12.78
C ARG A 10 -12.57 -8.77 13.54
N LYS A 11 -11.46 -9.45 13.23
CA LYS A 11 -10.14 -9.17 13.82
C LYS A 11 -9.72 -7.72 13.55
N LEU A 12 -9.82 -7.24 12.31
CA LEU A 12 -9.49 -5.86 11.95
C LEU A 12 -10.37 -4.85 12.69
N THR A 13 -11.67 -5.13 12.79
CA THR A 13 -12.61 -4.30 13.56
C THR A 13 -12.23 -4.22 15.04
N LEU A 14 -11.98 -5.37 15.69
CA LEU A 14 -11.58 -5.43 17.10
C LEU A 14 -10.21 -4.80 17.36
N SER A 15 -9.35 -4.73 16.34
CA SER A 15 -8.06 -4.03 16.39
C SER A 15 -8.19 -2.50 16.28
N GLY A 16 -9.41 -1.97 16.13
CA GLY A 16 -9.69 -0.54 16.11
C GLY A 16 -9.43 0.13 14.76
N PHE A 17 -9.39 -0.61 13.65
CA PHE A 17 -9.37 -0.02 12.31
C PHE A 17 -10.73 0.59 11.96
N SER A 18 -10.72 1.65 11.13
CA SER A 18 -11.94 2.37 10.77
C SER A 18 -12.89 1.51 9.96
N LYS A 19 -14.18 1.88 9.95
CA LYS A 19 -15.19 1.23 9.11
C LYS A 19 -14.82 1.30 7.63
N ASN A 20 -14.18 2.37 7.17
CA ASN A 20 -13.78 2.52 5.77
C ASN A 20 -12.69 1.51 5.39
N ILE A 21 -11.66 1.33 6.23
CA ILE A 21 -10.62 0.31 6.02
C ILE A 21 -11.26 -1.09 6.00
N VAL A 22 -12.06 -1.43 7.01
CA VAL A 22 -12.68 -2.77 7.09
C VAL A 22 -13.61 -3.02 5.89
N LYS A 23 -14.36 -2.01 5.45
CA LYS A 23 -15.20 -2.07 4.24
C LYS A 23 -14.35 -2.37 3.01
N ALA A 24 -13.21 -1.69 2.83
CA ALA A 24 -12.33 -1.94 1.68
C ALA A 24 -11.81 -3.38 1.64
N PHE A 25 -11.38 -3.94 2.78
CA PHE A 25 -10.99 -5.36 2.87
C PHE A 25 -12.17 -6.32 2.59
N SER A 26 -13.40 -5.89 2.87
CA SER A 26 -14.59 -6.67 2.55
C SER A 26 -14.93 -6.62 1.05
N GLU A 27 -14.74 -5.49 0.39
CA GLU A 27 -15.07 -5.28 -1.02
C GLU A 27 -14.01 -5.84 -1.97
N VAL A 28 -12.73 -5.67 -1.64
CA VAL A 28 -11.63 -6.15 -2.49
C VAL A 28 -11.35 -7.62 -2.21
N ASN A 29 -11.60 -8.47 -3.22
CA ASN A 29 -11.45 -9.90 -3.11
C ASN A 29 -9.96 -10.32 -3.09
N ARG A 30 -9.39 -10.52 -1.90
CA ARG A 30 -7.97 -10.88 -1.72
C ARG A 30 -7.57 -12.18 -2.43
N GLU A 31 -8.49 -13.12 -2.65
CA GLU A 31 -8.25 -14.37 -3.41
C GLU A 31 -7.74 -14.12 -4.83
N GLU A 32 -8.14 -13.00 -5.45
CA GLU A 32 -7.67 -12.63 -6.79
C GLU A 32 -6.21 -12.17 -6.81
N PHE A 33 -5.61 -11.89 -5.65
CA PHE A 33 -4.28 -11.30 -5.50
C PHE A 33 -3.23 -12.27 -4.97
N VAL A 34 -3.59 -13.53 -4.73
CA VAL A 34 -2.69 -14.59 -4.25
C VAL A 34 -2.46 -15.63 -5.34
N LEU A 35 -1.45 -16.49 -5.16
CA LEU A 35 -1.24 -17.65 -6.02
C LEU A 35 -2.35 -18.68 -5.81
N LYS A 36 -2.68 -19.45 -6.86
CA LYS A 36 -3.72 -20.49 -6.80
C LYS A 36 -3.46 -21.52 -5.69
N THR A 37 -2.20 -21.83 -5.41
CA THR A 37 -1.74 -22.74 -4.35
C THR A 37 -2.05 -22.21 -2.95
N ASP A 38 -2.20 -20.89 -2.80
CA ASP A 38 -2.38 -20.21 -1.52
C ASP A 38 -3.82 -19.75 -1.27
N LEU A 39 -4.76 -20.08 -2.17
CA LEU A 39 -6.19 -19.80 -2.00
C LEU A 39 -6.76 -20.25 -0.65
N PRO A 40 -6.41 -21.44 -0.09
CA PRO A 40 -6.87 -21.85 1.24
C PRO A 40 -6.46 -20.91 2.39
N TYR A 41 -5.45 -20.06 2.15
CA TYR A 41 -4.91 -19.10 3.11
C TYR A 41 -5.17 -17.64 2.74
N ALA A 42 -5.90 -17.37 1.65
CA ALA A 42 -6.07 -16.03 1.11
C ALA A 42 -6.59 -15.01 2.14
N TRP A 43 -7.44 -15.44 3.06
CA TRP A 43 -8.02 -14.62 4.13
C TRP A 43 -7.35 -14.82 5.50
N SER A 44 -6.29 -15.62 5.57
CA SER A 44 -5.47 -15.72 6.76
C SER A 44 -4.69 -14.41 6.98
N ASP A 45 -4.55 -14.00 8.23
CA ASP A 45 -3.78 -12.80 8.57
C ASP A 45 -2.28 -13.07 8.57
N ILE A 46 -1.74 -13.42 7.40
CA ILE A 46 -0.33 -13.73 7.14
C ILE A 46 0.10 -13.12 5.79
N ALA A 47 1.40 -12.95 5.62
CA ALA A 47 1.97 -12.69 4.30
C ALA A 47 1.96 -13.96 3.44
N LEU A 48 1.77 -13.83 2.13
CA LEU A 48 1.77 -14.95 1.18
C LEU A 48 2.73 -14.67 0.02
N PRO A 49 3.36 -15.71 -0.57
CA PRO A 49 4.24 -15.53 -1.72
C PRO A 49 3.46 -15.10 -2.96
N LEU A 50 4.10 -14.27 -3.80
CA LEU A 50 3.62 -13.90 -5.14
C LEU A 50 4.48 -14.51 -6.26
N GLY A 51 5.53 -15.24 -5.89
CA GLY A 51 6.64 -15.60 -6.78
C GLY A 51 7.65 -14.46 -6.91
N TYR A 52 8.75 -14.73 -7.63
CA TYR A 52 9.80 -13.74 -7.92
C TYR A 52 10.38 -13.01 -6.69
N ASN A 53 10.48 -13.70 -5.55
CA ASN A 53 10.91 -13.13 -4.26
C ASN A 53 10.02 -11.99 -3.72
N SER A 54 8.78 -11.88 -4.22
CA SER A 54 7.79 -10.92 -3.74
C SER A 54 6.73 -11.61 -2.88
N THR A 55 6.12 -10.83 -1.98
CA THR A 55 5.04 -11.28 -1.10
C THR A 55 3.91 -10.27 -1.08
N ILE A 56 2.67 -10.72 -0.98
CA ILE A 56 1.57 -9.88 -0.54
C ILE A 56 1.63 -9.76 0.97
N SER A 57 1.67 -8.52 1.48
CA SER A 57 1.80 -8.25 2.90
C SER A 57 0.62 -8.79 3.73
N GLN A 58 0.90 -9.05 5.01
CA GLN A 58 -0.12 -9.43 5.99
C GLN A 58 -1.27 -8.40 6.03
N PRO A 59 -2.55 -8.83 6.04
CA PRO A 59 -3.70 -7.93 6.12
C PRO A 59 -3.62 -6.89 7.24
N TYR A 60 -3.24 -7.29 8.46
CA TYR A 60 -3.05 -6.35 9.58
C TYR A 60 -2.02 -5.26 9.26
N THR A 61 -0.87 -5.63 8.70
CA THR A 61 0.18 -4.69 8.31
C THR A 61 -0.32 -3.70 7.25
N ILE A 62 -1.06 -4.18 6.25
CA ILE A 62 -1.67 -3.32 5.22
C ILE A 62 -2.68 -2.36 5.87
N ALA A 63 -3.60 -2.86 6.71
CA ALA A 63 -4.58 -2.03 7.40
C ALA A 63 -3.92 -0.98 8.30
N PHE A 64 -2.81 -1.33 8.94
CA PHE A 64 -2.00 -0.42 9.74
C PHE A 64 -1.39 0.70 8.90
N MET A 65 -0.76 0.37 7.77
CA MET A 65 -0.20 1.38 6.86
C MET A 65 -1.28 2.30 6.27
N LEU A 66 -2.43 1.73 5.86
CA LEU A 66 -3.57 2.50 5.36
C LEU A 66 -4.14 3.46 6.42
N LYS A 67 -4.17 3.04 7.69
CA LYS A 67 -4.55 3.92 8.80
C LYS A 67 -3.61 5.13 8.92
N LEU A 68 -2.30 4.90 8.81
CA LEU A 68 -1.29 5.96 8.92
C LEU A 68 -1.33 6.96 7.76
N LEU A 69 -1.92 6.59 6.62
CA LEU A 69 -2.14 7.50 5.50
C LEU A 69 -3.23 8.56 5.77
N GLU A 70 -4.01 8.48 6.85
CA GLU A 70 -5.02 9.50 7.21
C GLU A 70 -5.93 9.89 6.02
N LEU A 71 -6.54 8.88 5.39
CA LEU A 71 -7.41 9.04 4.22
C LEU A 71 -8.85 9.43 4.58
N GLU A 72 -9.24 9.28 5.84
CA GLU A 72 -10.58 9.59 6.32
C GLU A 72 -10.97 11.05 6.04
N ASN A 73 -12.20 11.27 5.57
CA ASN A 73 -12.76 12.57 5.20
C ASN A 73 -12.04 13.28 4.04
N LYS A 74 -11.16 12.59 3.29
CA LYS A 74 -10.56 13.11 2.06
C LYS A 74 -11.46 12.79 0.87
N GLN A 75 -11.66 13.76 0.00
CA GLN A 75 -12.54 13.62 -1.17
C GLN A 75 -11.77 13.10 -2.39
N GLU A 76 -10.57 13.63 -2.61
CA GLU A 76 -9.68 13.29 -3.72
C GLU A 76 -8.23 13.53 -3.29
N LEU A 77 -7.33 12.63 -3.69
CA LEU A 77 -5.90 12.70 -3.44
C LEU A 77 -5.11 12.22 -4.67
N LYS A 78 -3.85 12.61 -4.74
CA LYS A 78 -2.84 11.99 -5.61
C LYS A 78 -1.96 11.07 -4.75
N ILE A 79 -2.02 9.77 -4.99
CA ILE A 79 -1.36 8.75 -4.16
C ILE A 79 -0.37 7.95 -4.99
N LEU A 80 0.86 7.78 -4.48
CA LEU A 80 1.88 6.89 -5.03
C LEU A 80 2.08 5.68 -4.12
N GLU A 81 2.07 4.48 -4.68
CA GLU A 81 2.59 3.27 -4.06
C GLU A 81 3.90 2.83 -4.76
N ILE A 82 4.95 2.60 -3.98
CA ILE A 82 6.23 2.04 -4.46
C ILE A 82 6.35 0.58 -4.00
N GLY A 83 6.70 -0.31 -4.93
CA GLY A 83 6.69 -1.76 -4.70
C GLY A 83 5.26 -2.31 -4.70
N SER A 84 4.46 -1.91 -5.69
CA SER A 84 3.02 -2.21 -5.70
C SER A 84 2.69 -3.70 -5.82
N GLY A 85 3.63 -4.55 -6.24
CA GLY A 85 3.49 -5.99 -6.28
C GLY A 85 2.25 -6.41 -7.08
N CYS A 86 1.39 -7.23 -6.45
CA CYS A 86 0.13 -7.67 -7.05
C CYS A 86 -0.97 -6.58 -7.10
N SER A 87 -0.67 -5.36 -6.66
CA SER A 87 -1.55 -4.18 -6.61
C SER A 87 -2.78 -4.33 -5.72
N TYR A 88 -2.72 -5.20 -4.72
CA TYR A 88 -3.79 -5.35 -3.72
C TYR A 88 -4.00 -4.06 -2.92
N VAL A 89 -2.91 -3.35 -2.56
CA VAL A 89 -2.99 -2.08 -1.83
C VAL A 89 -3.60 -0.98 -2.71
N LEU A 90 -3.21 -0.86 -3.98
CA LEU A 90 -3.89 0.04 -4.93
C LEU A 90 -5.39 -0.25 -5.04
N ALA A 91 -5.80 -1.53 -5.10
CA ALA A 91 -7.21 -1.89 -5.14
C ALA A 91 -7.95 -1.48 -3.86
N LEU A 92 -7.33 -1.65 -2.69
CA LEU A 92 -7.87 -1.18 -1.41
C LEU A 92 -7.99 0.35 -1.36
N LEU A 93 -6.94 1.08 -1.78
CA LEU A 93 -6.96 2.53 -1.88
C LEU A 93 -8.09 3.01 -2.81
N ASN A 94 -8.27 2.35 -3.95
CA ASN A 94 -9.34 2.67 -4.89
C ASN A 94 -10.74 2.46 -4.29
N SER A 95 -10.94 1.39 -3.50
CA SER A 95 -12.20 1.16 -2.78
C SER A 95 -12.44 2.24 -1.70
N MET A 96 -11.38 2.69 -1.00
CA MET A 96 -11.49 3.70 0.06
C MET A 96 -11.70 5.12 -0.45
N ILE A 97 -11.10 5.50 -1.59
CA ILE A 97 -11.13 6.86 -2.14
C ILE A 97 -11.17 6.86 -3.69
N PRO A 98 -12.29 6.41 -4.30
CA PRO A 98 -12.37 6.10 -5.74
C PRO A 98 -12.14 7.28 -6.68
N ASN A 99 -12.28 8.53 -6.20
CA ASN A 99 -12.02 9.72 -7.01
C ASN A 99 -10.53 10.10 -7.09
N SER A 100 -9.65 9.43 -6.34
CA SER A 100 -8.22 9.73 -6.30
C SER A 100 -7.47 9.23 -7.52
N LYS A 101 -6.40 9.92 -7.90
CA LYS A 101 -5.42 9.45 -8.88
C LYS A 101 -4.37 8.60 -8.18
N LEU A 102 -4.27 7.33 -8.56
CA LEU A 102 -3.42 6.33 -7.92
C LEU A 102 -2.31 5.91 -8.88
N PHE A 103 -1.08 5.85 -8.36
CA PHE A 103 0.10 5.41 -9.09
C PHE A 103 0.73 4.23 -8.37
N GLY A 104 1.09 3.19 -9.11
CA GLY A 104 1.92 2.10 -8.63
C GLY A 104 3.23 2.05 -9.37
N ILE A 105 4.35 1.90 -8.65
CA ILE A 105 5.63 1.53 -9.25
C ILE A 105 5.95 0.09 -8.85
N GLU A 106 6.27 -0.74 -9.84
CA GLU A 106 6.75 -2.10 -9.65
C GLU A 106 8.02 -2.33 -10.46
N LEU A 107 9.05 -2.89 -9.81
CA LEU A 107 10.34 -3.17 -10.46
C LEU A 107 10.28 -4.49 -11.26
N ASN A 108 9.56 -5.49 -10.76
CA ASN A 108 9.46 -6.79 -11.40
C ASN A 108 8.40 -6.79 -12.50
N GLU A 109 8.83 -6.80 -13.76
CA GLU A 109 7.93 -6.79 -14.91
C GLU A 109 6.91 -7.95 -14.91
N ALA A 110 7.31 -9.16 -14.48
CA ALA A 110 6.41 -10.31 -14.50
C ALA A 110 5.27 -10.19 -13.47
N VAL A 111 5.54 -9.56 -12.32
CA VAL A 111 4.52 -9.23 -11.31
C VAL A 111 3.68 -8.04 -11.78
N GLY A 112 4.34 -6.97 -12.23
CA GLY A 112 3.68 -5.73 -12.63
C GLY A 112 2.78 -5.87 -13.86
N ASN A 113 3.16 -6.67 -14.87
CA ASN A 113 2.31 -6.92 -16.04
C ASN A 113 0.98 -7.61 -15.66
N LYS A 114 1.00 -8.57 -14.73
CA LYS A 114 -0.23 -9.19 -14.21
C LYS A 114 -1.11 -8.18 -13.48
N SER A 115 -0.50 -7.25 -12.76
CA SER A 115 -1.22 -6.18 -12.07
C SER A 115 -1.83 -5.17 -13.04
N ILE A 116 -1.13 -4.82 -14.13
CA ILE A 116 -1.64 -3.96 -15.22
C ILE A 116 -2.87 -4.61 -15.85
N GLU A 117 -2.79 -5.88 -16.22
CA GLU A 117 -3.93 -6.61 -16.79
C GLU A 117 -5.13 -6.60 -15.84
N LYS A 118 -4.90 -6.94 -14.57
CA LYS A 118 -5.93 -7.01 -13.54
C LYS A 118 -6.63 -5.67 -13.28
N LEU A 119 -5.88 -4.57 -13.31
CA LEU A 119 -6.41 -3.25 -13.01
C LEU A 119 -6.71 -2.40 -14.27
N SER A 120 -6.66 -3.01 -15.46
CA SER A 120 -6.88 -2.34 -16.75
C SER A 120 -8.24 -1.63 -16.88
N GLY A 121 -9.25 -2.05 -16.11
CA GLY A 121 -10.57 -1.40 -16.07
C GLY A 121 -10.62 -0.11 -15.25
N TYR A 122 -9.62 0.17 -14.43
CA TYR A 122 -9.59 1.34 -13.54
C TYR A 122 -8.88 2.52 -14.21
N GLN A 123 -9.64 3.53 -14.62
CA GLN A 123 -9.12 4.71 -15.32
C GLN A 123 -8.25 5.63 -14.44
N ASN A 124 -8.42 5.53 -13.12
CA ASN A 124 -7.72 6.36 -12.15
C ASN A 124 -6.45 5.71 -11.57
N ILE A 125 -6.13 4.47 -11.97
CA ILE A 125 -4.95 3.73 -11.53
C ILE A 125 -3.95 3.62 -12.68
N LYS A 126 -2.71 4.07 -12.46
CA LYS A 126 -1.59 3.92 -13.40
C LYS A 126 -0.47 3.10 -12.76
N ILE A 127 -0.10 1.98 -13.38
CA ILE A 127 1.05 1.18 -12.95
C ILE A 127 2.23 1.45 -13.89
N LEU A 128 3.41 1.69 -13.33
CA LEU A 128 4.65 1.91 -14.05
C LEU A 128 5.66 0.81 -13.69
N LEU A 129 6.28 0.24 -14.72
CA LEU A 129 7.35 -0.75 -14.57
C LEU A 129 8.70 -0.05 -14.58
N MET A 130 9.23 0.27 -13.41
CA MET A 130 10.47 1.04 -13.25
C MET A 130 11.05 0.91 -11.83
N ASP A 131 12.27 1.41 -11.63
CA ASP A 131 12.86 1.57 -10.30
C ASP A 131 12.17 2.74 -9.55
N GLY A 132 11.62 2.44 -8.37
CA GLY A 132 10.91 3.39 -7.53
C GLY A 132 11.75 4.09 -6.45
N LYS A 133 13.07 3.84 -6.35
CA LYS A 133 13.95 4.48 -5.33
C LYS A 133 13.88 6.00 -5.32
N ASN A 134 13.70 6.59 -6.49
CA ASN A 134 13.63 8.04 -6.66
C ASN A 134 12.18 8.54 -6.75
N GLY A 135 11.18 7.73 -6.39
CA GLY A 135 9.77 8.09 -6.51
C GLY A 135 9.31 8.25 -7.97
N LEU A 136 8.45 9.24 -8.21
CA LEU A 136 7.90 9.58 -9.53
C LEU A 136 7.88 11.10 -9.75
N PRO A 137 9.05 11.75 -9.93
CA PRO A 137 9.16 13.21 -9.96
C PRO A 137 8.26 13.89 -11.01
N GLU A 138 8.04 13.25 -12.16
CA GLU A 138 7.20 13.73 -13.25
C GLU A 138 5.71 13.84 -12.88
N GLU A 139 5.27 13.13 -11.85
CA GLU A 139 3.91 13.18 -11.33
C GLU A 139 3.86 13.79 -9.93
N ALA A 140 4.99 14.23 -9.37
CA ALA A 140 5.00 15.01 -8.16
C ALA A 140 4.24 16.35 -8.36
N PRO A 141 3.69 16.95 -7.30
CA PRO A 141 3.74 16.50 -5.92
C PRO A 141 2.55 15.57 -5.54
N PHE A 142 2.78 14.68 -4.58
CA PHE A 142 1.80 13.72 -4.06
C PHE A 142 1.21 14.17 -2.72
N ASP A 143 -0.07 13.85 -2.51
CA ASP A 143 -0.70 14.00 -1.20
C ASP A 143 -0.28 12.89 -0.26
N ARG A 144 -0.10 11.68 -0.80
CA ARG A 144 0.23 10.46 -0.06
C ARG A 144 1.23 9.62 -0.81
N ILE A 145 2.17 9.04 -0.10
CA ILE A 145 3.09 8.04 -0.63
C ILE A 145 3.10 6.85 0.33
N LEU A 146 2.91 5.65 -0.21
CA LEU A 146 3.04 4.39 0.53
C LEU A 146 4.18 3.58 -0.10
N VAL A 147 5.04 3.01 0.72
CA VAL A 147 6.11 2.12 0.23
C VAL A 147 5.88 0.74 0.80
N SER A 148 5.69 -0.25 -0.07
CA SER A 148 5.43 -1.66 0.29
C SER A 148 6.71 -2.51 0.34
N ALA A 149 7.88 -1.87 0.37
CA ALA A 149 9.21 -2.47 0.55
C ALA A 149 10.06 -1.59 1.48
N ALA A 150 10.96 -2.19 2.26
CA ALA A 150 11.75 -1.49 3.27
C ALA A 150 12.89 -0.67 2.66
N TYR A 151 12.95 0.62 3.02
CA TYR A 151 14.13 1.44 2.80
C TYR A 151 15.22 1.09 3.82
N SER A 152 16.49 1.22 3.40
CA SER A 152 17.66 1.11 4.28
C SER A 152 17.88 2.37 5.13
N SER A 153 17.34 3.53 4.71
CA SER A 153 17.50 4.82 5.38
C SER A 153 16.31 5.74 5.13
N TYR A 154 16.33 6.94 5.72
CA TYR A 154 15.31 7.96 5.49
C TYR A 154 15.14 8.30 3.99
N PRO A 155 13.90 8.35 3.44
CA PRO A 155 13.65 8.50 2.00
C PRO A 155 13.58 9.98 1.57
N TYR A 156 14.73 10.66 1.55
CA TYR A 156 14.79 12.10 1.23
C TYR A 156 14.11 12.44 -0.11
N GLN A 157 14.35 11.65 -1.16
CA GLN A 157 13.78 11.86 -2.50
C GLN A 157 12.24 11.85 -2.50
N LEU A 158 11.62 11.04 -1.64
CA LEU A 158 10.15 10.98 -1.55
C LEU A 158 9.59 12.19 -0.81
N THR A 159 10.30 12.70 0.21
CA THR A 159 9.85 13.86 0.99
C THR A 159 9.83 15.15 0.16
N GLU A 160 10.72 15.28 -0.81
CA GLU A 160 10.73 16.38 -1.78
C GLU A 160 9.49 16.36 -2.69
N GLN A 161 8.96 15.16 -2.96
CA GLN A 161 7.79 14.94 -3.81
C GLN A 161 6.46 15.07 -3.07
N LEU A 162 6.47 15.34 -1.76
CA LEU A 162 5.24 15.59 -1.00
C LEU A 162 4.73 17.03 -1.16
N LYS A 163 3.40 17.16 -1.26
CA LYS A 163 2.70 18.42 -1.00
C LYS A 163 2.82 18.82 0.47
N GLU A 164 2.56 20.10 0.76
CA GLU A 164 2.35 20.56 2.14
C GLU A 164 1.24 19.74 2.81
N GLY A 165 1.47 19.28 4.04
CA GLY A 165 0.55 18.38 4.75
C GLY A 165 0.49 16.95 4.19
N GLY A 166 1.33 16.62 3.21
CA GLY A 166 1.46 15.29 2.63
C GLY A 166 2.07 14.29 3.61
N ILE A 167 1.79 12.99 3.39
CA ILE A 167 2.22 11.91 4.28
C ILE A 167 2.91 10.80 3.48
N ILE A 168 4.10 10.39 3.92
CA ILE A 168 4.73 9.13 3.53
C ILE A 168 4.48 8.10 4.64
N VAL A 169 4.10 6.88 4.25
CA VAL A 169 4.13 5.69 5.11
C VAL A 169 5.07 4.68 4.49
N THR A 170 6.15 4.37 5.17
CA THR A 170 7.23 3.55 4.63
C THR A 170 7.90 2.71 5.71
N PRO A 171 8.22 1.44 5.44
CA PRO A 171 9.06 0.68 6.34
C PRO A 171 10.52 1.13 6.23
N ILE A 172 11.16 1.34 7.38
CA ILE A 172 12.58 1.63 7.52
C ILE A 172 13.13 0.63 8.53
N SER A 173 14.04 -0.23 8.08
CA SER A 173 14.55 -1.36 8.89
C SER A 173 13.42 -2.23 9.46
N TYR A 174 13.23 -2.27 10.79
CA TYR A 174 12.26 -3.12 11.50
C TYR A 174 11.01 -2.36 12.00
N SER A 175 10.77 -1.18 11.45
CA SER A 175 9.71 -0.27 11.86
C SER A 175 8.97 0.28 10.65
N ILE A 176 7.71 0.63 10.84
CA ILE A 176 6.97 1.47 9.91
C ILE A 176 7.13 2.92 10.36
N SER A 177 7.55 3.79 9.46
CA SER A 177 7.65 5.23 9.69
C SER A 177 6.52 5.96 8.98
N LYS A 178 5.90 6.90 9.68
CA LYS A 178 4.99 7.90 9.12
C LYS A 178 5.71 9.24 9.11
N ILE A 179 5.87 9.83 7.95
CA ILE A 179 6.57 11.11 7.76
C ILE A 179 5.57 12.12 7.21
N LYS A 180 5.37 13.23 7.91
CA LYS A 180 4.44 14.30 7.52
C LYS A 180 5.18 15.58 7.21
N LYS A 181 4.89 16.19 6.05
CA LYS A 181 5.44 17.49 5.65
C LYS A 181 4.69 18.63 6.34
N ILE A 182 5.42 19.50 7.03
CA ILE A 182 4.89 20.67 7.76
C ILE A 182 5.81 21.86 7.45
N GLY A 183 5.36 22.74 6.58
CA GLY A 183 6.16 23.84 6.03
C GLY A 183 7.41 23.32 5.30
N SER A 184 8.58 23.80 5.72
CA SER A 184 9.87 23.36 5.18
C SER A 184 10.43 22.10 5.85
N ALA A 185 9.76 21.56 6.87
CA ALA A 185 10.24 20.43 7.66
C ALA A 185 9.40 19.17 7.45
N CYS A 186 9.95 18.03 7.84
CA CYS A 186 9.25 16.77 7.94
C CYS A 186 9.30 16.27 9.39
N VAL A 187 8.15 15.82 9.91
CA VAL A 187 8.05 15.19 11.23
C VAL A 187 7.85 13.70 11.03
N GLN A 188 8.69 12.89 11.66
CA GLN A 188 8.65 11.44 11.59
C GLN A 188 8.12 10.84 12.90
N GLU A 189 7.19 9.91 12.78
CA GLU A 189 6.73 9.02 13.84
C GLU A 189 7.14 7.58 13.48
N GLU A 190 7.70 6.82 14.42
CA GLU A 190 8.18 5.45 14.20
C GLU A 190 7.33 4.42 14.98
N TYR A 191 7.01 3.32 14.32
CA TYR A 191 6.20 2.22 14.85
C TYR A 191 6.96 0.89 14.70
N PRO A 192 7.61 0.36 15.76
CA PRO A 192 8.45 -0.83 15.68
C PRO A 192 7.63 -2.13 15.57
N GLY A 193 8.30 -3.22 15.19
CA GLY A 193 7.73 -4.58 15.21
C GLY A 193 7.20 -5.07 13.87
N PHE A 194 7.73 -4.53 12.77
CA PHE A 194 7.34 -4.90 11.41
C PHE A 194 8.55 -5.36 10.60
N THR A 195 8.32 -6.17 9.57
CA THR A 195 9.37 -6.64 8.67
C THR A 195 8.84 -6.70 7.25
N PHE A 196 9.64 -6.24 6.30
CA PHE A 196 9.31 -6.18 4.88
C PHE A 196 10.50 -6.68 4.05
N VAL A 197 10.23 -7.03 2.80
CA VAL A 197 11.30 -7.25 1.81
C VAL A 197 12.05 -5.93 1.56
N PRO A 198 13.38 -5.95 1.36
CA PRO A 198 14.13 -4.74 1.08
C PRO A 198 13.72 -4.15 -0.27
N LEU A 199 13.71 -2.82 -0.37
CA LEU A 199 13.63 -2.14 -1.66
C LEU A 199 14.96 -2.33 -2.39
N LEU A 200 14.92 -3.06 -3.51
CA LEU A 200 16.09 -3.46 -4.30
C LEU A 200 16.65 -2.33 -5.14
#